data_AF-E0NQL2-F1
#
_entry.id   AF-E0NQL2-F1
#
_cell.length_a   1.000
_cell.length_b   1.000
_cell.length_c   1.000
_cell.angle_alpha   90.00
_cell.angle_beta   90.00
_cell.angle_gamma   90.00
#
_symmetry.space_group_name_H-M   'P 1'
#
loop_
_entity.id
_entity.type
_entity.pdbx_description
1 polymer ?
#
loop_
_entity_poly.entity_id
_entity_poly.type
_entity_poly.pdbx_seq_one_letter_code
_entity_poly.pdbx_strand_id
1 'polypeptide(L)' 'MVLAEETTAANESDMKHLETPLKKAKLPRKALVYADKGYDSMENKETLKRMKLKSRIMHKGTRGHEITKGSSVSMLR' A
#
# COMPACT_ATOMS: atom_id res chain seq x y z
N MET A 1 -14.07 -6.49 5.27
CA MET A 1 -13.36 -7.71 4.86
C MET A 1 -11.87 -7.38 4.79
N VAL A 2 -11.04 -8.02 5.61
CA VAL A 2 -9.57 -7.93 5.58
C VAL A 2 -9.08 -9.17 4.83
N LEU A 3 -8.18 -8.98 3.84
CA LEU A 3 -7.71 -10.06 2.96
C LEU A 3 -6.39 -10.69 3.41
N ALA A 4 -5.57 -9.93 4.12
CA ALA A 4 -4.33 -10.39 4.72
C ALA A 4 -3.90 -9.37 5.77
N GLU A 5 -3.26 -9.85 6.83
CA GLU A 5 -2.62 -9.04 7.87
C GLU A 5 -1.16 -9.49 8.04
N GLU A 6 -0.33 -8.56 8.49
CA GLU A 6 1.05 -8.82 8.88
C GLU A 6 1.31 -8.18 10.24
N THR A 7 1.90 -8.95 11.15
CA THR A 7 2.35 -8.48 12.45
C THR A 7 3.87 -8.41 12.40
N THR A 8 4.43 -7.21 12.35
CA THR A 8 5.88 -7.01 12.49
C THR A 8 6.25 -6.90 13.97
N ALA A 9 7.51 -7.15 14.31
CA ALA A 9 8.00 -6.91 15.67
C ALA A 9 7.87 -5.42 16.01
N ALA A 10 7.65 -5.08 17.28
CA ALA A 10 7.47 -3.69 17.72
C ALA A 10 8.64 -2.75 17.41
N ASN A 11 9.81 -3.27 17.04
CA ASN A 11 10.98 -2.48 16.64
C ASN A 11 11.09 -2.29 15.11
N GLU A 12 10.26 -2.98 14.31
CA GLU A 12 10.29 -2.95 12.86
C GLU A 12 9.13 -2.15 12.29
N SER A 13 9.43 -1.25 11.37
CA SER A 13 8.40 -0.46 10.70
C SER A 13 7.66 -1.30 9.66
N ASP A 14 6.35 -1.41 9.84
CA ASP A 14 5.38 -2.07 8.95
C ASP A 14 5.40 -1.45 7.55
N MET A 15 5.88 -0.21 7.42
CA MET A 15 5.94 0.52 6.14
C MET A 15 6.89 -0.11 5.12
N LYS A 16 7.83 -0.96 5.57
CA LYS A 16 8.78 -1.70 4.71
C LYS A 16 8.29 -3.08 4.31
N HIS A 17 7.28 -3.61 4.99
CA HIS A 17 6.88 -5.01 4.84
C HIS A 17 5.64 -5.20 3.96
N LEU A 18 5.31 -4.23 3.10
CA LEU A 18 4.13 -4.26 2.21
C LEU A 18 4.05 -5.50 1.30
N GLU A 19 5.17 -6.13 0.95
CA GLU A 19 5.20 -7.28 0.05
C GLU A 19 4.50 -8.53 0.61
N THR A 20 4.70 -8.82 1.89
CA THR A 20 4.17 -10.03 2.53
C THR A 20 2.64 -10.08 2.54
N PRO A 21 1.91 -9.04 3.00
CA PRO A 21 0.45 -9.09 2.99
C PRO A 21 -0.10 -9.11 1.56
N LEU A 22 0.58 -8.48 0.58
CA LEU A 22 0.19 -8.56 -0.84
C LEU A 22 0.32 -9.98 -1.41
N LYS A 23 1.37 -10.72 -1.05
CA LYS A 23 1.55 -12.12 -1.46
C LYS A 23 0.47 -13.02 -0.85
N LYS A 24 0.16 -12.82 0.44
CA LYS A 24 -0.90 -13.57 1.15
C LYS A 24 -2.28 -13.31 0.55
N ALA A 25 -2.56 -12.06 0.20
CA ALA A 25 -3.86 -11.65 -0.36
C ALA A 25 -4.13 -12.21 -1.77
N LYS A 26 -3.12 -12.74 -2.48
CA LYS A 26 -3.23 -13.34 -3.83
C LYS A 26 -4.06 -12.48 -4.79
N LEU A 27 -3.80 -11.17 -4.79
CA LEU A 27 -4.57 -10.21 -5.57
C LEU A 27 -4.46 -10.47 -7.08
N PRO A 28 -5.54 -10.27 -7.86
CA PRO A 28 -5.48 -10.39 -9.30
C PRO A 28 -4.57 -9.31 -9.90
N ARG A 29 -3.98 -9.61 -11.07
CA ARG A 29 -3.17 -8.64 -11.82
C ARG A 29 -3.97 -7.35 -12.06
N LYS A 30 -3.30 -6.21 -11.96
CA LYS A 30 -3.86 -4.84 -12.06
C LYS A 30 -4.82 -4.45 -10.94
N ALA A 31 -4.94 -5.24 -9.87
CA ALA A 31 -5.66 -4.81 -8.67
C ALA A 31 -5.10 -3.50 -8.12
N LEU A 32 -6.00 -2.66 -7.60
CA LEU A 32 -5.65 -1.38 -6.99
C LEU A 32 -5.25 -1.62 -5.54
N VAL A 33 -4.09 -1.09 -5.15
CA VAL A 33 -3.61 -1.15 -3.77
C VAL A 33 -3.68 0.24 -3.17
N TYR A 34 -4.54 0.40 -2.18
CA TYR A 34 -4.67 1.63 -1.40
C TYR A 34 -3.90 1.47 -0.09
N ALA A 35 -3.07 2.44 0.22
CA ALA A 35 -2.36 2.51 1.50
C ALA A 35 -2.14 3.97 1.89
N ASP A 36 -1.80 4.18 3.16
CA ASP A 36 -1.49 5.51 3.68
C ASP A 36 -0.19 6.08 3.08
N LYS A 37 0.01 7.40 3.18
CA LYS A 37 1.22 8.11 2.75
C LYS A 37 2.52 7.56 3.33
N GLY A 38 2.47 6.88 4.47
CA GLY A 38 3.63 6.16 5.02
C GLY A 38 4.18 5.07 4.09
N TYR A 39 3.35 4.53 3.20
CA TYR A 39 3.75 3.49 2.25
C TYR A 39 4.23 4.04 0.90
N ASP A 40 4.28 5.36 0.69
CA ASP A 40 4.69 6.01 -0.56
C ASP A 40 6.22 5.97 -0.79
N SER A 41 6.86 4.85 -0.45
CA SER A 41 8.29 4.62 -0.65
C SER A 41 8.59 4.12 -2.06
N MET A 42 9.83 4.34 -2.52
CA MET A 42 10.29 3.82 -3.82
C MET A 42 10.27 2.28 -3.83
N GLU A 43 10.69 1.65 -2.74
CA GLU A 43 10.68 0.20 -2.55
C GLU A 43 9.27 -0.39 -2.72
N ASN A 44 8.26 0.21 -2.08
CA ASN A 44 6.88 -0.24 -2.19
C ASN A 44 6.31 -0.05 -3.60
N LYS A 45 6.66 1.04 -4.29
CA LYS A 45 6.28 1.27 -5.69
C LYS A 45 6.86 0.20 -6.61
N GLU A 46 8.13 -0.16 -6.43
CA GLU A 46 8.78 -1.22 -7.19
C GLU A 46 8.14 -2.59 -6.91
N THR A 47 7.78 -2.87 -5.66
CA THR A 47 7.05 -4.09 -5.27
C THR A 47 5.71 -4.20 -6.00
N LEU A 48 4.93 -3.13 -6.02
CA LEU A 48 3.66 -3.09 -6.75
C LEU A 48 3.86 -3.31 -8.25
N LYS A 49 4.89 -2.70 -8.86
CA LYS A 49 5.24 -2.92 -10.28
C LYS A 49 5.60 -4.38 -10.56
N ARG A 50 6.49 -4.99 -9.75
CA ARG A 50 6.88 -6.41 -9.90
C ARG A 50 5.67 -7.34 -9.83
N MET A 51 4.74 -7.05 -8.92
CA MET A 51 3.51 -7.83 -8.72
C MET A 51 2.40 -7.47 -9.73
N LYS A 52 2.65 -6.53 -10.65
CA LYS A 52 1.69 -6.02 -11.65
C LYS A 52 0.42 -5.43 -11.00
N LEU A 53 0.57 -4.78 -9.85
CA LEU A 53 -0.49 -4.10 -9.12
C LEU A 53 -0.45 -2.59 -9.40
N LYS A 54 -1.60 -1.93 -9.32
CA LYS A 54 -1.71 -0.48 -9.51
C LYS A 54 -1.65 0.22 -8.16
N SER A 55 -0.65 1.07 -7.97
CA SER A 55 -0.57 1.91 -6.77
C SER A 55 -1.66 2.98 -6.75
N ARG A 56 -2.40 3.03 -5.65
CA ARG A 56 -3.27 4.14 -5.23
C ARG A 56 -2.90 4.59 -3.81
N ILE A 57 -1.63 4.41 -3.46
CA ILE A 57 -1.07 4.88 -2.19
C ILE A 57 -1.20 6.40 -2.15
N MET A 58 -1.68 6.93 -1.03
CA MET A 58 -1.83 8.38 -0.89
C MET A 58 -0.46 9.05 -0.97
N HIS A 59 -0.31 10.02 -1.86
CA HIS A 59 0.92 10.80 -1.91
C HIS A 59 0.92 11.87 -0.83
N LYS A 60 2.09 12.11 -0.24
CA LYS A 60 2.24 13.20 0.74
C LYS A 60 1.98 14.53 0.02
N GLY A 61 0.86 15.19 0.34
CA GLY A 61 0.61 16.56 -0.10
C GLY A 61 1.71 17.47 0.46
N THR A 62 2.35 18.24 -0.41
CA THR A 62 3.16 19.39 0.02
C THR A 62 2.23 20.43 0.63
N ARG A 63 2.65 21.11 1.71
CA ARG A 63 1.88 22.21 2.33
C ARG A 63 1.55 23.22 1.22
N GLY A 64 0.27 23.30 0.81
CA GLY A 64 -0.20 24.17 -0.28
C GLY A 64 -0.79 23.50 -1.53
N HIS A 65 -0.92 22.17 -1.59
CA HIS A 65 -1.68 21.50 -2.65
C HIS A 65 -2.75 20.56 -2.08
N GLU A 66 -4.01 20.76 -2.49
CA GLU A 66 -5.16 19.95 -2.08
C GLU A 66 -4.98 18.49 -2.50
N ILE A 67 -5.10 17.57 -1.54
CA ILE A 67 -5.11 16.13 -1.78
C ILE A 67 -6.45 15.73 -2.41
N THR A 68 -6.41 15.23 -3.65
CA THR A 68 -7.60 14.79 -4.39
C THR A 68 -8.20 13.55 -3.71
N LYS A 69 -9.41 13.71 -3.19
CA LYS A 69 -10.17 12.69 -2.45
C LYS A 69 -10.54 11.52 -3.40
N GLY A 70 -9.90 10.37 -3.21
CA GLY A 70 -10.20 9.13 -3.95
C GLY A 70 -10.90 8.11 -3.07
N SER A 71 -12.18 7.84 -3.36
CA SER A 71 -13.04 6.89 -2.65
C SER A 71 -12.47 5.45 -2.58
N SER A 72 -12.70 4.82 -1.43
CA SER A 72 -12.09 3.58 -0.93
C SER A 72 -12.60 2.29 -1.58
N VAL A 73 -11.70 1.35 -1.93
CA VAL A 73 -11.92 -0.12 -1.78
C VAL A 73 -10.57 -0.85 -1.62
N SER A 74 -10.49 -1.72 -0.61
CA SER A 74 -9.38 -2.57 -0.14
C SER A 74 -8.34 -1.87 0.75
N MET A 75 -8.54 -2.04 2.06
CA MET A 75 -7.65 -1.63 3.13
C MET A 75 -6.90 -2.90 3.58
N LEU A 76 -5.61 -3.01 3.27
CA LEU A 76 -4.74 -3.96 3.96
C LEU A 76 -4.38 -3.26 5.29
N ARG A 77 -4.84 -3.83 6.39
CA ARG A 77 -4.45 -3.41 7.75
C ARG A 77 -3.34 -4.31 8.22
#